data_AF-A0A349BS95-F1
#
_entry.id   AF-A0A349BS95-F1
#
_cell.length_a   1.000
_cell.length_b   1.000
_cell.length_c   1.000
_cell.angle_alpha   90.00
_cell.angle_beta   90.00
_cell.angle_gamma   90.00
#
_symmetry.space_group_name_H-M   'P 1'
#
loop_
_entity.id
_entity.type
_entity.pdbx_description
1 polymer ?
#
loop_
_entity_poly.entity_id
_entity_poly.type
_entity_poly.pdbx_seq_one_letter_code
_entity_poly.pdbx_strand_id
1 'polypeptide(L)'
;MGANFKKYQSFIVLFLIISGGILALFYSALKPQKRLPIYQPSMVNFELVDSTLQHVKKFHKIAPFSMTNQNGETVTEKDYDGKIYIADFFFTTCPTICPKMTANMGVLQSEFIKDPQIKLLSFSVTPQIDSVAQLKSYAVEKGVDDSKWNLVTGNKN
;
A
#
# COMPACT_ATOMS: atom_id res chain seq x y z
N MET A 1 67.00 -2.85 13.40
CA MET A 1 67.19 -2.85 11.94
C MET A 1 66.50 -4.09 11.38
N GLY A 2 65.55 -3.89 10.46
CA GLY A 2 65.03 -4.93 9.55
C GLY A 2 64.26 -6.10 10.18
N ALA A 3 63.04 -5.87 10.68
CA ALA A 3 62.09 -6.98 10.79
C ALA A 3 61.95 -7.62 9.39
N ASN A 4 62.15 -8.94 9.29
CA ASN A 4 62.05 -9.71 8.04
C ASN A 4 60.57 -9.76 7.57
N PHE A 5 60.06 -8.61 7.13
CA PHE A 5 58.67 -8.39 6.74
C PHE A 5 58.28 -9.28 5.55
N LYS A 6 59.26 -9.61 4.68
CA LYS A 6 59.10 -10.54 3.56
C LYS A 6 58.69 -11.96 3.98
N LYS A 7 59.07 -12.42 5.18
CA LYS A 7 58.72 -13.78 5.67
C LYS A 7 57.24 -13.94 5.99
N TYR A 8 56.58 -12.86 6.43
CA TYR A 8 55.16 -12.86 6.81
C TYR A 8 54.24 -12.22 5.77
N GLN A 9 54.79 -11.61 4.72
CA GLN A 9 54.04 -10.90 3.69
C GLN A 9 52.95 -11.75 3.04
N SER A 10 53.24 -13.00 2.70
CA SER A 10 52.23 -13.91 2.10
C SER A 10 51.12 -14.27 3.09
N PHE A 11 51.45 -14.43 4.39
CA PHE A 11 50.45 -14.69 5.43
C PHE A 11 49.55 -13.49 5.67
N ILE A 12 50.12 -12.27 5.67
CA ILE A 12 49.37 -11.02 5.81
C ILE A 12 48.42 -10.81 4.62
N VAL A 13 48.89 -11.06 3.39
CA VAL A 13 48.04 -10.95 2.18
C VAL A 13 46.89 -11.95 2.22
N LEU A 14 47.16 -13.21 2.58
CA LEU A 14 46.12 -14.23 2.72
C LEU A 14 45.09 -13.86 3.80
N PHE A 15 45.57 -13.39 4.96
CA PHE A 15 44.69 -12.95 6.05
C PHE A 15 43.82 -11.75 5.63
N LEU A 16 44.36 -10.78 4.90
CA LEU A 16 43.60 -9.64 4.39
C LEU A 16 42.56 -10.06 3.35
N ILE A 17 42.88 -11.02 2.47
CA ILE A 17 41.92 -11.57 1.50
C ILE A 17 40.78 -12.28 2.22
N ILE A 18 41.11 -13.15 3.19
CA ILE A 18 40.11 -13.88 3.98
C ILE A 18 39.25 -12.89 4.78
N SER A 19 39.86 -11.92 5.45
CA SER A 19 39.16 -10.89 6.22
C SER A 19 38.24 -10.05 5.35
N GLY A 20 38.71 -9.62 4.17
CA GLY A 20 37.89 -8.90 3.19
C GLY A 20 36.72 -9.74 2.67
N GLY A 21 36.95 -11.02 2.40
CA GLY A 21 35.89 -11.96 2.00
C GLY A 21 34.84 -12.15 3.09
N ILE A 22 35.27 -12.35 4.34
CA ILE A 22 34.38 -12.46 5.50
C ILE A 22 33.56 -11.18 5.67
N LEU A 23 34.20 -9.99 5.64
CA LEU A 23 33.51 -8.71 5.75
C LEU A 23 32.49 -8.49 4.62
N ALA A 24 32.81 -8.88 3.39
CA ALA A 24 31.89 -8.79 2.25
C ALA A 24 30.68 -9.72 2.43
N LEU A 25 30.90 -10.95 2.89
CA LEU A 25 29.83 -11.91 3.18
C LEU A 25 28.93 -11.41 4.32
N PHE A 26 29.52 -10.91 5.41
CA PHE A 26 28.77 -10.31 6.52
C PHE A 26 27.97 -9.09 6.07
N TYR A 27 28.58 -8.19 5.28
CA TYR A 27 27.90 -7.03 4.73
C TYR A 27 26.73 -7.42 3.82
N SER A 28 26.89 -8.47 3.00
CA SER A 28 25.81 -8.98 2.16
C SER A 28 24.70 -9.63 2.98
N ALA A 29 25.03 -10.41 4.01
CA ALA A 29 24.06 -11.12 4.84
C ALA A 29 23.28 -10.17 5.77
N LEU A 30 23.93 -9.10 6.24
CA LEU A 30 23.34 -8.13 7.17
C LEU A 30 22.58 -6.98 6.49
N LYS A 31 22.59 -6.87 5.15
CA LYS A 31 21.81 -5.86 4.45
C LYS A 31 20.30 -6.06 4.73
N PRO A 32 19.65 -5.14 5.45
CA PRO A 32 18.22 -5.27 5.73
C PRO A 32 17.45 -5.21 4.42
N GLN A 33 16.51 -6.13 4.22
CA GLN A 33 15.58 -5.99 3.11
C GLN A 33 14.74 -4.74 3.31
N LYS A 34 14.75 -3.84 2.32
CA LYS A 34 13.88 -2.66 2.32
C LYS A 34 12.43 -3.15 2.22
N ARG A 35 11.66 -2.97 3.29
CA ARG A 35 10.22 -3.25 3.34
C ARG A 35 9.48 -1.94 3.58
N LEU A 36 8.27 -1.83 3.04
CA LEU A 36 7.42 -0.69 3.32
C LEU A 36 7.01 -0.71 4.80
N PRO A 37 7.00 0.44 5.50
CA PRO A 37 6.54 0.52 6.87
C PRO A 37 5.03 0.22 6.95
N ILE A 38 4.60 -0.45 8.02
CA ILE A 38 3.18 -0.64 8.33
C ILE A 38 2.77 0.49 9.27
N TYR A 39 1.96 1.42 8.78
CA TYR A 39 1.47 2.54 9.59
C TYR A 39 0.36 2.10 10.55
N GLN A 40 0.37 2.66 11.76
CA GLN A 40 -0.63 2.42 12.81
C GLN A 40 -1.24 3.77 13.20
N PRO A 41 -2.49 3.79 13.72
CA PRO A 41 -3.14 5.03 14.13
C PRO A 41 -2.29 5.90 15.05
N SER A 42 -1.55 5.30 15.98
CA SER A 42 -0.67 6.02 16.90
C SER A 42 0.60 6.63 16.27
N MET A 43 0.83 6.45 14.96
CA MET A 43 2.03 6.92 14.24
C MET A 43 1.73 8.06 13.24
N VAL A 44 0.47 8.46 13.08
CA VAL A 44 0.07 9.62 12.27
C VAL A 44 -0.29 10.80 13.18
N ASN A 45 -0.50 11.99 12.60
CA ASN A 45 -0.91 13.16 13.39
C ASN A 45 -2.20 12.84 14.18
N PHE A 46 -2.15 13.00 15.50
CA PHE A 46 -3.22 12.70 16.43
C PHE A 46 -4.54 13.43 16.09
N GLU A 47 -4.46 14.63 15.54
CA GLU A 47 -5.62 15.43 15.11
C GLU A 47 -6.41 14.77 13.97
N LEU A 48 -5.78 13.88 13.21
CA LEU A 48 -6.38 13.17 12.08
C LEU A 48 -6.93 11.79 12.48
N VAL A 49 -6.82 11.42 13.75
CA VAL A 49 -7.21 10.11 14.27
C VAL A 49 -8.39 10.28 15.20
N ASP A 50 -9.42 9.46 15.00
CA ASP A 50 -10.56 9.41 15.90
C ASP A 50 -10.12 9.13 17.34
N SER A 51 -10.76 9.79 18.30
CA SER A 51 -10.43 9.69 19.73
C SER A 51 -10.43 8.25 20.27
N THR A 52 -11.26 7.38 19.70
CA THR A 52 -11.34 5.96 20.10
C THR A 52 -10.15 5.13 19.61
N LEU A 53 -9.42 5.60 18.59
CA LEU A 53 -8.34 4.85 17.93
C LEU A 53 -6.93 5.34 18.27
N GLN A 54 -6.79 6.50 18.92
CA GLN A 54 -5.51 7.14 19.22
C GLN A 54 -4.57 6.27 20.08
N HIS A 55 -5.12 5.39 20.92
CA HIS A 55 -4.34 4.48 21.77
C HIS A 55 -4.14 3.08 21.17
N VAL A 56 -4.67 2.82 19.98
CA VAL A 56 -4.58 1.51 19.32
C VAL A 56 -3.23 1.38 18.61
N LYS A 57 -2.32 0.63 19.24
CA LYS A 57 -0.97 0.39 18.73
C LYS A 57 -0.83 -0.85 17.87
N LYS A 58 -1.73 -1.83 17.92
CA LYS A 58 -1.61 -3.07 17.13
C LYS A 58 -2.97 -3.59 16.72
N PHE A 59 -3.01 -4.29 15.58
CA PHE A 59 -4.18 -5.00 15.07
C PHE A 59 -5.43 -4.12 14.83
N HIS A 60 -5.23 -2.85 14.48
CA HIS A 60 -6.32 -2.01 13.97
C HIS A 60 -6.97 -2.68 12.76
N LYS A 61 -8.30 -2.72 12.75
CA LYS A 61 -9.12 -3.24 11.66
C LYS A 61 -10.03 -2.14 11.17
N ILE A 62 -10.35 -2.17 9.88
CA ILE A 62 -11.38 -1.31 9.32
C ILE A 62 -12.72 -1.72 9.94
N ALA A 63 -13.52 -0.72 10.35
CA ALA A 63 -14.85 -0.97 10.89
C ALA A 63 -15.77 -1.59 9.82
N PRO A 64 -16.81 -2.33 10.21
CA PRO A 64 -17.82 -2.80 9.27
C PRO A 64 -18.41 -1.64 8.47
N PHE A 65 -18.68 -1.86 7.19
CA PHE A 65 -19.26 -0.84 6.33
C PHE A 65 -20.29 -1.46 5.38
N SER A 66 -21.23 -0.63 4.94
CA SER A 66 -22.21 -0.99 3.93
C SER A 66 -22.44 0.23 3.05
N MET A 67 -21.96 0.14 1.81
CA MET A 67 -21.98 1.24 0.85
C MET A 67 -22.55 0.78 -0.48
N THR A 68 -22.82 1.71 -1.39
CA THR A 68 -23.36 1.40 -2.71
C THR A 68 -22.30 1.65 -3.77
N ASN A 69 -22.08 0.70 -4.68
CA ASN A 69 -21.11 0.84 -5.76
C ASN A 69 -21.66 1.59 -6.98
N GLN A 70 -20.82 1.77 -8.00
CA GLN A 70 -21.16 2.40 -9.28
C GLN A 70 -22.27 1.67 -10.07
N ASN A 71 -22.57 0.42 -9.73
CA ASN A 71 -23.63 -0.39 -10.35
C ASN A 71 -24.93 -0.38 -9.55
N GLY A 72 -24.97 0.33 -8.40
CA GLY A 72 -26.13 0.34 -7.51
C GLY A 72 -26.20 -0.86 -6.57
N GLU A 73 -25.14 -1.67 -6.51
CA GLU A 73 -25.06 -2.86 -5.66
C GLU A 73 -24.49 -2.50 -4.28
N THR A 74 -24.93 -3.23 -3.26
CA THR A 74 -24.39 -3.09 -1.91
C THR A 74 -23.03 -3.78 -1.80
N VAL A 75 -22.03 -3.06 -1.31
CA VAL A 75 -20.68 -3.55 -1.04
C VAL A 75 -20.35 -3.34 0.44
N THR A 76 -19.80 -4.37 1.06
CA THR A 76 -19.50 -4.48 2.49
C THR A 76 -18.08 -4.94 2.74
N GLU A 77 -17.63 -4.93 4.00
CA GLU A 77 -16.32 -5.46 4.35
C GLU A 77 -16.17 -6.95 4.00
N LYS A 78 -17.28 -7.70 4.03
CA LYS A 78 -17.31 -9.15 3.78
C LYS A 78 -17.00 -9.51 2.33
N ASP A 79 -17.25 -8.61 1.39
CA ASP A 79 -16.92 -8.81 -0.03
C ASP A 79 -15.41 -8.89 -0.29
N TYR A 80 -14.62 -8.52 0.73
CA TYR A 80 -13.16 -8.49 0.75
C TYR A 80 -12.55 -9.49 1.75
N ASP A 81 -13.36 -10.33 2.40
CA ASP A 81 -12.85 -11.33 3.35
C ASP A 81 -11.89 -12.31 2.67
N GLY A 82 -10.73 -12.54 3.29
CA GLY A 82 -9.67 -13.40 2.75
C GLY A 82 -8.98 -12.85 1.51
N LYS A 83 -9.21 -11.58 1.15
CA LYS A 83 -8.56 -10.87 0.04
C LYS A 83 -7.63 -9.78 0.55
N ILE A 84 -6.61 -9.48 -0.23
CA ILE A 84 -5.84 -8.24 -0.08
C ILE A 84 -6.60 -7.19 -0.87
N TYR A 85 -7.02 -6.10 -0.22
CA TYR A 85 -7.64 -4.99 -0.93
C TYR A 85 -6.86 -3.71 -0.77
N ILE A 86 -6.71 -3.01 -1.89
CA ILE A 86 -6.04 -1.71 -1.94
C ILE A 86 -7.15 -0.66 -1.98
N ALA A 87 -7.13 0.22 -0.98
CA ALA A 87 -8.13 1.25 -0.81
C ALA A 87 -7.56 2.64 -1.07
N ASP A 88 -8.36 3.49 -1.71
CA ASP A 88 -8.11 4.93 -1.78
C ASP A 88 -9.38 5.75 -1.52
N PHE A 89 -9.20 7.06 -1.34
CA PHE A 89 -10.28 8.01 -1.10
C PHE A 89 -10.22 9.09 -2.17
N PHE A 90 -11.35 9.39 -2.79
CA PHE A 90 -11.40 10.28 -3.95
C PHE A 90 -12.68 11.13 -3.98
N PHE A 91 -12.67 12.09 -4.91
CA PHE A 91 -13.82 12.92 -5.27
C PHE A 91 -13.94 12.88 -6.80
N THR A 92 -15.16 12.76 -7.34
CA THR A 92 -15.32 12.75 -8.81
C THR A 92 -15.03 14.11 -9.44
N THR A 93 -15.18 15.20 -8.68
CA THR A 93 -15.06 16.59 -9.12
C THR A 93 -13.68 17.22 -8.89
N CYS A 94 -12.75 16.48 -8.30
CA CYS A 94 -11.44 16.99 -7.91
C CYS A 94 -10.51 17.16 -9.15
N PRO A 95 -10.02 18.39 -9.43
CA PRO A 95 -9.35 18.66 -10.70
C PRO A 95 -7.86 18.28 -10.76
N THR A 96 -7.20 18.05 -9.62
CA THR A 96 -5.72 18.04 -9.56
C THR A 96 -5.13 16.69 -9.16
N ILE A 97 -5.23 16.32 -7.88
CA ILE A 97 -4.52 15.15 -7.34
C ILE A 97 -5.28 13.85 -7.58
N CYS A 98 -6.61 13.90 -7.52
CA CYS A 98 -7.47 12.72 -7.63
C CYS A 98 -7.34 12.02 -9.00
N PRO A 99 -7.25 12.73 -10.15
CA PRO A 99 -6.98 12.08 -11.44
C PRO A 99 -5.68 11.26 -11.46
N LYS A 100 -4.64 11.72 -10.76
CA LYS A 100 -3.38 10.97 -10.64
C LYS A 100 -3.55 9.73 -9.75
N MET A 101 -4.29 9.84 -8.66
CA MET A 101 -4.58 8.70 -7.77
C MET A 101 -5.38 7.62 -8.51
N THR A 102 -6.44 8.01 -9.21
CA THR A 102 -7.26 7.10 -10.02
C THR A 102 -6.44 6.46 -11.15
N ALA A 103 -5.54 7.22 -11.79
CA ALA A 103 -4.63 6.65 -12.79
C ALA A 103 -3.70 5.58 -12.19
N ASN A 104 -3.16 5.82 -10.98
CA ASN A 104 -2.36 4.82 -10.27
C ASN A 104 -3.17 3.56 -9.93
N MET A 105 -4.44 3.73 -9.52
CA MET A 105 -5.35 2.60 -9.31
C MET A 105 -5.61 1.84 -10.61
N GLY A 106 -5.71 2.52 -11.75
CA GLY A 106 -5.78 1.88 -13.08
C GLY A 106 -4.53 1.06 -13.45
N VAL A 107 -3.34 1.50 -13.04
CA VAL A 107 -2.10 0.72 -13.18
C VAL A 107 -2.17 -0.55 -12.32
N LEU A 108 -2.62 -0.44 -11.07
CA LEU A 108 -2.79 -1.59 -10.18
C LEU A 108 -3.85 -2.56 -10.70
N GLN A 109 -4.95 -2.06 -11.25
CA GLN A 109 -5.97 -2.88 -11.90
C GLN A 109 -5.35 -3.71 -13.01
N SER A 110 -4.56 -3.07 -13.88
CA SER A 110 -3.94 -3.73 -15.03
C SER A 110 -2.94 -4.81 -14.61
N GLU A 111 -2.12 -4.53 -13.59
CA GLU A 111 -1.14 -5.47 -13.06
C GLU A 111 -1.81 -6.70 -12.42
N PHE A 112 -2.87 -6.47 -11.63
CA PHE A 112 -3.51 -7.52 -10.82
C PHE A 112 -4.81 -8.05 -11.40
N ILE A 113 -5.12 -7.75 -12.68
CA ILE A 113 -6.42 -8.12 -13.28
C ILE A 113 -6.69 -9.62 -13.17
N LYS A 114 -5.65 -10.46 -13.35
CA LYS A 114 -5.73 -11.91 -13.30
C LYS A 114 -5.58 -12.52 -11.91
N ASP A 115 -5.20 -11.74 -10.90
CA ASP A 115 -5.02 -12.24 -9.54
C ASP A 115 -6.33 -12.16 -8.74
N PRO A 116 -6.99 -13.29 -8.42
CA PRO A 116 -8.25 -13.28 -7.69
C PRO A 116 -8.08 -12.91 -6.21
N GLN A 117 -6.86 -12.87 -5.66
CA GLN A 117 -6.61 -12.51 -4.27
C GLN A 117 -6.60 -11.01 -4.03
N ILE A 118 -6.41 -10.22 -5.08
CA ILE A 118 -6.32 -8.75 -5.01
C ILE A 118 -7.60 -8.11 -5.54
N LYS A 119 -8.15 -7.17 -4.77
CA LYS A 119 -9.27 -6.32 -5.17
C LYS A 119 -8.96 -4.85 -4.91
N LEU A 120 -9.67 -3.98 -5.61
CA LEU A 120 -9.54 -2.53 -5.46
C LEU A 120 -10.86 -1.94 -4.94
N LEU A 121 -10.74 -0.90 -4.09
CA LEU A 121 -11.89 -0.23 -3.50
C LEU A 121 -11.62 1.27 -3.34
N SER A 122 -12.40 2.10 -4.00
CA SER A 122 -12.28 3.56 -3.90
C SER A 122 -13.49 4.15 -3.19
N PHE A 123 -13.25 4.87 -2.11
CA PHE A 123 -14.29 5.51 -1.32
C PHE A 123 -14.49 6.96 -1.78
N SER A 124 -15.71 7.29 -2.20
CA SER A 124 -16.10 8.69 -2.36
C SER A 124 -16.15 9.39 -1.01
N VAL A 125 -15.57 10.58 -0.93
CA VAL A 125 -15.62 11.46 0.25
C VAL A 125 -16.75 12.50 0.14
N THR A 126 -17.43 12.59 -1.01
CA THR A 126 -18.55 13.51 -1.27
C THR A 126 -19.83 12.79 -1.73
N PRO A 127 -20.47 11.99 -0.85
CA PRO A 127 -21.64 11.19 -1.23
C PRO A 127 -22.84 12.02 -1.70
N GLN A 128 -22.90 13.30 -1.30
CA GLN A 128 -23.97 14.23 -1.70
C GLN A 128 -23.92 14.59 -3.20
N ILE A 129 -22.72 14.51 -3.81
CA ILE A 129 -22.46 14.86 -5.21
C ILE A 129 -22.22 13.58 -6.01
N ASP A 130 -21.46 12.65 -5.43
CA ASP A 130 -21.06 11.38 -6.03
C ASP A 130 -22.19 10.35 -5.91
N SER A 131 -23.27 10.60 -6.63
CA SER A 131 -24.38 9.65 -6.82
C SER A 131 -23.91 8.41 -7.58
N VAL A 132 -24.69 7.32 -7.52
CA VAL A 132 -24.41 6.09 -8.29
C VAL A 132 -24.22 6.38 -9.78
N ALA A 133 -25.04 7.25 -10.38
CA ALA A 133 -24.93 7.62 -11.78
C ALA A 133 -23.63 8.41 -12.09
N GLN A 134 -23.23 9.31 -11.18
CA GLN A 134 -21.97 10.04 -11.28
C GLN A 134 -20.77 9.08 -11.18
N LEU A 135 -20.81 8.15 -10.22
CA LEU A 135 -19.79 7.10 -10.08
C LEU A 135 -19.70 6.21 -11.32
N LYS A 136 -20.84 5.80 -11.91
CA LYS A 136 -20.84 5.00 -13.13
C LYS A 136 -20.21 5.74 -14.31
N SER A 137 -20.55 7.02 -14.46
CA SER A 137 -19.98 7.87 -15.51
C SER A 137 -18.47 8.01 -15.34
N TYR A 138 -18.03 8.27 -14.11
CA TYR A 138 -16.61 8.34 -13.76
C TYR A 138 -15.88 7.01 -14.00
N ALA A 139 -16.49 5.89 -13.62
CA ALA A 139 -15.95 4.55 -13.81
C ALA A 139 -15.68 4.25 -15.30
N VAL A 140 -16.65 4.57 -16.17
CA VAL A 140 -16.52 4.39 -17.62
C VAL A 140 -15.42 5.28 -18.18
N GLU A 141 -15.38 6.56 -17.79
CA GLU A 141 -14.33 7.50 -18.25
C GLU A 141 -12.92 7.02 -17.87
N LYS A 142 -12.78 6.41 -16.69
CA LYS A 142 -11.49 5.98 -16.15
C LYS A 142 -11.12 4.52 -16.44
N GLY A 143 -11.98 3.78 -17.15
CA GLY A 143 -11.73 2.38 -17.51
C GLY A 143 -11.73 1.43 -16.30
N VAL A 144 -12.57 1.71 -15.32
CA VAL A 144 -12.76 0.85 -14.14
C VAL A 144 -13.40 -0.46 -14.56
N ASP A 145 -12.77 -1.58 -14.21
CA ASP A 145 -13.32 -2.93 -14.36
C ASP A 145 -14.06 -3.30 -13.06
N ASP A 146 -15.39 -3.36 -13.13
CA ASP A 146 -16.25 -3.59 -11.97
C ASP A 146 -16.15 -5.01 -11.40
N SER A 147 -15.51 -5.96 -12.10
CA SER A 147 -15.17 -7.26 -11.53
C SER A 147 -13.97 -7.21 -10.57
N LYS A 148 -13.12 -6.17 -10.69
CA LYS A 148 -11.90 -5.98 -9.89
C LYS A 148 -11.97 -4.81 -8.93
N TRP A 149 -12.65 -3.74 -9.32
CA TRP A 149 -12.58 -2.44 -8.69
C TRP A 149 -13.98 -1.84 -8.46
N ASN A 150 -14.33 -1.66 -7.19
CA ASN A 150 -15.53 -0.94 -6.80
C ASN A 150 -15.21 0.53 -6.49
N LEU A 151 -16.03 1.43 -7.03
CA LEU A 151 -16.15 2.81 -6.57
C LEU A 151 -17.40 2.89 -5.70
N VAL A 152 -17.26 3.28 -4.43
CA VAL A 152 -18.39 3.27 -3.48
C VAL A 152 -18.74 4.65 -2.97
N THR A 153 -20.03 4.88 -2.76
CA THR A 153 -20.61 6.07 -2.13
C THR A 153 -21.53 5.66 -0.99
N GLY A 154 -21.68 6.52 0.01
CA GLY A 154 -22.49 6.23 1.19
C GLY A 154 -22.31 7.26 2.29
N ASN A 155 -23.26 7.31 3.22
CA ASN A 155 -23.20 8.23 4.35
C ASN A 155 -22.10 7.83 5.32
N LYS A 156 -21.50 8.85 5.94
CA LYS A 156 -20.62 8.68 7.10
C LYS A 156 -21.50 8.28 8.29
N ASN A 157 -21.59 6.98 8.58
CA ASN A 157 -22.18 6.45 9.80
C ASN A 157 -21.09 6.18 10.83
#